data_AF-A0A3M8BA79-F1
#
_entry.id   AF-A0A3M8BA79-F1
#
_cell.length_a   1.000
_cell.length_b   1.000
_cell.length_c   1.000
_cell.angle_alpha   90.00
_cell.angle_beta   90.00
_cell.angle_gamma   90.00
#
_symmetry.space_group_name_H-M   'P 1'
#
loop_
_entity.id
_entity.type
_entity.pdbx_description
1 polymer ?
#
loop_
_entity_poly.entity_id
_entity_poly.type
_entity_poly.pdbx_seq_one_letter_code
_entity_poly.pdbx_strand_id
1 'polypeptide(L)'
;MRAEIIAVGTELLLGQIANTNAQFLSQKLAEIGVGVYFHTVVGDNSERLRQVIALASGRSDLVILTGGLGPTQDDLTKETVAAHVGVGLETNQEAMERIEQFFLQRGIVMTENNRKQALVLSGSHVFSNDFGMAPGMAIRHDSCTFVLLPGPPSELYPMVDRYVMPYLTDLLPEKQVFHSHVLRFYGIGESALEERLLDLIEKQDNPTIAPYAKEFEVTLRLTARAATAEEGEALILPVEEEIRKRVGEYVYGMGEDSSLHAVLVSELKKRNETIACAESCTGGTVASLITSVPGSSSVFQGGVVCYTNDVKNRLLDVPEEVLNTDGAVSRQTAQLLAENVRAKLGATYGVSVTGVAGPDPSEGKPVGLVYVGIAGEGMPTVVKELRLAGRRQAIVGRAAKFALFYALQMQKER
;
A
#
# COMPACT_ATOMS: atom_id res chain seq x y z
N MET A 1 26.18 -1.90 -1.32
CA MET A 1 25.87 -3.21 -0.70
C MET A 1 24.76 -3.87 -1.53
N ARG A 2 24.92 -5.14 -1.90
CA ARG A 2 23.95 -5.94 -2.65
C ARG A 2 23.26 -6.94 -1.72
N ALA A 3 21.94 -7.00 -1.77
CA ALA A 3 21.14 -7.87 -0.93
C ALA A 3 20.39 -8.95 -1.72
N GLU A 4 20.12 -10.06 -1.04
CA GLU A 4 19.24 -11.14 -1.49
C GLU A 4 18.29 -11.53 -0.35
N ILE A 5 17.04 -11.85 -0.71
CA ILE A 5 16.00 -12.24 0.24
C ILE A 5 15.64 -13.71 -0.01
N ILE A 6 15.69 -14.53 1.04
CA ILE A 6 15.29 -15.93 1.02
C ILE A 6 14.07 -16.09 1.94
N ALA A 7 12.90 -16.34 1.36
CA ALA A 7 11.70 -16.67 2.12
C ALA A 7 11.59 -18.20 2.28
N VAL A 8 11.56 -18.66 3.52
CA VAL A 8 11.45 -20.08 3.89
C VAL A 8 10.01 -20.35 4.31
N GLY A 9 9.34 -21.25 3.58
CA GLY A 9 7.97 -21.69 3.87
C GLY A 9 7.34 -22.42 2.70
N THR A 10 6.86 -23.64 2.94
CA THR A 10 6.21 -24.48 1.92
C THR A 10 4.88 -23.87 1.44
N GLU A 11 4.15 -23.19 2.32
CA GLU A 11 2.90 -22.48 2.04
C GLU A 11 3.06 -21.37 0.99
N LEU A 12 4.25 -20.76 0.89
CA LEU A 12 4.58 -19.79 -0.15
C LEU A 12 4.71 -20.46 -1.51
N LEU A 13 5.33 -21.64 -1.57
CA LEU A 13 5.45 -22.43 -2.81
C LEU A 13 4.11 -23.03 -3.25
N LEU A 14 3.24 -23.36 -2.30
CA LEU A 14 1.88 -23.84 -2.57
C LEU A 14 0.93 -22.70 -2.97
N GLY A 15 1.36 -21.44 -2.89
CA GLY A 15 0.54 -20.28 -3.23
C GLY A 15 -0.63 -20.04 -2.26
N GLN A 16 -0.56 -20.57 -1.04
CA GLN A 16 -1.57 -20.33 0.00
C GLN A 16 -1.52 -18.90 0.52
N ILE A 17 -0.31 -18.33 0.54
CA ILE A 17 -0.04 -16.94 0.89
C ILE A 17 0.95 -16.34 -0.12
N ALA A 18 0.87 -15.02 -0.33
CA ALA A 18 1.84 -14.29 -1.12
C ALA A 18 3.09 -13.95 -0.29
N ASN A 19 4.26 -13.85 -0.93
CA ASN A 19 5.49 -13.40 -0.28
C ASN A 19 5.51 -11.88 -0.08
N THR A 20 4.68 -11.38 0.84
CA THR A 20 4.62 -9.95 1.18
C THR A 20 5.85 -9.49 1.96
N ASN A 21 6.54 -10.40 2.66
CA ASN A 21 7.76 -10.08 3.40
C ASN A 21 8.89 -9.61 2.48
N ALA A 22 9.10 -10.29 1.34
CA ALA A 22 10.10 -9.85 0.39
C ALA A 22 9.76 -8.47 -0.18
N GLN A 23 8.48 -8.20 -0.50
CA GLN A 23 8.02 -6.88 -0.93
C GLN A 23 8.34 -5.79 0.10
N PHE A 24 8.01 -6.02 1.37
CA PHE A 24 8.26 -5.07 2.46
C PHE A 24 9.76 -4.83 2.67
N LEU A 25 10.56 -5.90 2.73
CA LEU A 25 12.01 -5.82 2.88
C LEU A 25 12.69 -5.10 1.70
N SER A 26 12.25 -5.32 0.45
CA SER A 26 12.79 -4.58 -0.70
C SER A 26 12.55 -3.08 -0.58
N GLN A 27 11.35 -2.67 -0.12
CA GLN A 27 11.03 -1.26 0.09
C GLN A 27 11.95 -0.66 1.16
N LYS A 28 12.08 -1.33 2.29
CA LYS A 28 12.94 -0.90 3.40
C LYS A 28 14.42 -0.82 3.03
N LEU A 29 14.93 -1.82 2.31
CA LEU A 29 16.31 -1.81 1.84
C LEU A 29 16.57 -0.70 0.80
N ALA A 30 15.60 -0.41 -0.06
CA ALA A 30 15.70 0.71 -1.00
C ALA A 30 15.78 2.07 -0.28
N GLU A 31 15.09 2.25 0.85
CA GLU A 31 15.15 3.47 1.70
C GLU A 31 16.57 3.77 2.21
N ILE A 32 17.45 2.76 2.30
CA ILE A 32 18.85 2.90 2.72
C ILE A 32 19.84 2.61 1.60
N GLY A 33 19.39 2.54 0.34
CA GLY A 33 20.27 2.33 -0.81
C GLY A 33 20.81 0.94 -1.00
N VAL A 34 20.26 -0.04 -0.31
CA VAL A 34 20.65 -1.44 -0.46
C VAL A 34 19.81 -2.04 -1.59
N GLY A 35 20.44 -2.26 -2.74
CA GLY A 35 19.78 -2.89 -3.88
C GLY A 35 19.52 -4.37 -3.61
N VAL A 36 18.28 -4.81 -3.77
CA VAL A 36 17.90 -6.24 -3.73
C VAL A 36 17.90 -6.79 -5.15
N TYR A 37 18.70 -7.84 -5.38
CA TYR A 37 18.90 -8.39 -6.74
C TYR A 37 18.13 -9.68 -6.97
N PHE A 38 17.86 -10.44 -5.91
CA PHE A 38 17.20 -11.74 -5.99
C PHE A 38 16.24 -11.94 -4.82
N HIS A 39 15.06 -12.47 -5.14
CA HIS A 39 14.14 -13.08 -4.19
C HIS A 39 14.09 -14.58 -4.49
N THR A 40 14.35 -15.41 -3.47
CA THR A 40 14.22 -16.86 -3.57
C THR A 40 13.19 -17.33 -2.56
N VAL A 41 12.26 -18.18 -2.98
CA VAL A 41 11.34 -18.89 -2.09
C VAL A 41 11.77 -20.34 -2.03
N VAL A 42 11.91 -20.90 -0.83
CA VAL A 42 12.32 -22.29 -0.61
C VAL A 42 11.41 -22.94 0.42
N GLY A 43 11.00 -24.18 0.16
CA GLY A 43 10.19 -24.94 1.12
C GLY A 43 11.04 -25.50 2.26
N ASP A 44 10.38 -25.91 3.34
CA ASP A 44 10.98 -26.34 4.61
C ASP A 44 11.79 -27.64 4.45
N ASN A 45 13.03 -27.51 4.00
CA ASN A 45 13.96 -28.61 3.79
C ASN A 45 15.39 -28.11 3.86
N SER A 46 16.15 -28.67 4.80
CA SER A 46 17.52 -28.22 5.11
C SER A 46 18.46 -28.27 3.91
N GLU A 47 18.40 -29.32 3.08
CA GLU A 47 19.31 -29.46 1.94
C GLU A 47 19.03 -28.42 0.85
N ARG A 48 17.75 -28.18 0.52
CA ARG A 48 17.37 -27.12 -0.42
C ARG A 48 17.76 -25.74 0.13
N LEU A 49 17.50 -25.49 1.41
CA LEU A 49 17.84 -24.22 2.05
C LEU A 49 19.37 -23.98 2.05
N ARG A 50 20.17 -25.00 2.34
CA ARG A 50 21.64 -24.95 2.30
C ARG A 50 22.16 -24.58 0.91
N GLN A 51 21.60 -25.17 -0.14
CA GLN A 51 21.98 -24.86 -1.53
C GLN A 51 21.70 -23.39 -1.89
N VAL A 52 20.52 -22.89 -1.49
CA VAL A 52 20.14 -21.49 -1.72
C VAL A 52 21.04 -20.53 -0.93
N ILE A 53 21.32 -20.83 0.35
CA ILE A 53 22.20 -20.02 1.20
C ILE A 53 23.60 -19.92 0.58
N ALA A 54 24.18 -21.05 0.15
CA ALA A 54 25.51 -21.07 -0.44
C ALA A 54 25.60 -20.22 -1.72
N LEU A 55 24.59 -20.31 -2.59
CA LEU A 55 24.50 -19.49 -3.80
C LEU A 55 24.37 -18.00 -3.46
N ALA A 56 23.47 -17.66 -2.54
CA ALA A 56 23.20 -16.28 -2.15
C ALA A 56 24.43 -15.62 -1.52
N SER A 57 25.13 -16.31 -0.61
CA SER A 57 26.32 -15.79 0.05
C SER A 57 27.51 -15.61 -0.90
N GLY A 58 27.54 -16.34 -2.01
CA GLY A 58 28.60 -16.21 -3.02
C GLY A 58 28.48 -14.97 -3.91
N ARG A 59 27.32 -14.30 -3.93
CA ARG A 59 27.04 -13.18 -4.85
C ARG A 59 26.48 -11.92 -4.19
N SER A 60 26.17 -11.97 -2.90
CA SER A 60 25.52 -10.89 -2.15
C SER A 60 26.32 -10.52 -0.90
N ASP A 61 26.29 -9.24 -0.54
CA ASP A 61 26.96 -8.72 0.65
C ASP A 61 26.06 -8.88 1.90
N LEU A 62 24.74 -8.99 1.68
CA LEU A 62 23.69 -9.17 2.68
C LEU A 62 22.71 -10.25 2.21
N VAL A 63 22.38 -11.21 3.08
CA VAL A 63 21.35 -12.23 2.84
C VAL A 63 20.35 -12.19 3.98
N ILE A 64 19.09 -11.85 3.67
CA ILE A 64 18.01 -11.82 4.64
C ILE A 64 17.13 -13.05 4.47
N LEU A 65 17.01 -13.87 5.51
CA LEU A 65 16.13 -15.02 5.57
C LEU A 65 14.88 -14.67 6.39
N THR A 66 13.70 -15.04 5.90
CA THR A 66 12.44 -14.87 6.64
C THR A 66 11.71 -16.20 6.78
N GLY A 67 11.27 -16.55 7.97
CA GLY A 67 10.56 -17.80 8.24
C GLY A 67 11.47 -18.92 8.74
N GLY A 68 10.86 -20.00 9.26
CA GLY A 68 11.58 -21.15 9.81
C GLY A 68 12.33 -20.90 11.12
N LEU A 69 11.90 -19.92 11.94
CA LEU A 69 12.48 -19.61 13.26
C LEU A 69 11.67 -20.13 14.45
N GLY A 70 10.51 -20.72 14.19
CA GLY A 70 9.55 -21.20 15.17
C GLY A 70 9.99 -22.49 15.91
N PRO A 71 9.06 -23.08 16.67
CA PRO A 71 9.33 -24.23 17.54
C PRO A 71 9.12 -25.59 16.87
N THR A 72 8.73 -25.64 15.60
CA THR A 72 8.34 -26.89 14.94
C THR A 72 9.56 -27.62 14.35
N GLN A 73 9.34 -28.84 13.85
CA GLN A 73 10.38 -29.61 13.16
C GLN A 73 10.71 -29.03 11.78
N ASP A 74 9.74 -28.36 11.15
CA ASP A 74 9.90 -27.74 9.84
C ASP A 74 10.65 -26.39 9.92
N ASP A 75 10.77 -25.81 11.12
CA ASP A 75 11.59 -24.63 11.39
C ASP A 75 13.09 -24.98 11.39
N LEU A 76 13.73 -24.90 10.21
CA LEU A 76 15.11 -25.35 9.99
C LEU A 76 16.11 -24.22 9.71
N THR A 77 15.66 -22.95 9.73
CA THR A 77 16.46 -21.82 9.25
C THR A 77 17.70 -21.58 10.11
N LYS A 78 17.55 -21.62 11.45
CA LYS A 78 18.65 -21.35 12.38
C LYS A 78 19.75 -22.40 12.27
N GLU A 79 19.36 -23.66 12.26
CA GLU A 79 20.25 -24.81 12.17
C GLU A 79 21.01 -24.82 10.84
N THR A 80 20.30 -24.50 9.74
CA THR A 80 20.92 -24.51 8.40
C THR A 80 21.92 -23.37 8.24
N VAL A 81 21.60 -22.16 8.72
CA VAL A 81 22.55 -21.04 8.67
C VAL A 81 23.72 -21.28 9.63
N ALA A 82 23.48 -21.79 10.84
CA ALA A 82 24.53 -22.12 11.80
C ALA A 82 25.55 -23.12 11.20
N ALA A 83 25.06 -24.17 10.54
CA ALA A 83 25.90 -25.14 9.85
C ALA A 83 26.69 -24.53 8.67
N HIS A 84 26.09 -23.61 7.92
CA HIS A 84 26.75 -22.92 6.80
C HIS A 84 27.86 -21.97 7.26
N VAL A 85 27.61 -21.23 8.35
CA VAL A 85 28.54 -20.26 8.95
C VAL A 85 29.58 -20.94 9.85
N GLY A 86 29.39 -22.21 10.21
CA GLY A 86 30.31 -22.97 11.05
C GLY A 86 30.24 -22.60 12.54
N VAL A 87 29.07 -22.18 13.03
CA VAL A 87 28.85 -21.80 14.44
C VAL A 87 27.81 -22.70 15.11
N GLY A 88 27.85 -22.74 16.45
CA GLY A 88 26.83 -23.41 17.25
C GLY A 88 25.56 -22.57 17.43
N LEU A 89 24.58 -23.17 18.10
CA LEU A 89 23.42 -22.48 18.64
C LEU A 89 23.54 -22.37 20.16
N GLU A 90 23.17 -21.23 20.72
CA GLU A 90 23.13 -20.99 22.15
C GLU A 90 21.80 -20.38 22.57
N THR A 91 21.42 -20.58 23.82
CA THR A 91 20.19 -20.02 24.37
C THR A 91 20.39 -18.54 24.68
N ASN A 92 19.59 -17.68 24.05
CA ASN A 92 19.49 -16.28 24.47
C ASN A 92 18.59 -16.18 25.70
N GLN A 93 19.17 -15.79 26.83
CA GLN A 93 18.49 -15.77 28.12
C GLN A 93 17.32 -14.76 28.15
N GLU A 94 17.48 -13.58 27.54
CA GLU A 94 16.41 -12.57 27.46
C GLU A 94 15.20 -13.08 26.66
N ALA A 95 15.44 -13.74 25.53
CA ALA A 95 14.40 -14.36 24.72
C ALA A 95 13.70 -15.50 25.48
N MET A 96 14.47 -16.35 26.19
CA MET A 96 13.91 -17.42 27.02
C MET A 96 12.98 -16.85 28.10
N GLU A 97 13.41 -15.83 28.83
CA GLU A 97 12.62 -15.17 29.86
C GLU A 97 11.31 -14.60 29.28
N ARG A 98 11.37 -13.96 28.11
CA ARG A 98 10.17 -13.44 27.43
C ARG A 98 9.20 -14.54 27.04
N ILE A 99 9.70 -15.67 26.52
CA ILE A 99 8.88 -16.83 26.17
C ILE A 99 8.22 -17.39 27.43
N GLU A 100 8.98 -17.62 28.50
CA GLU A 100 8.45 -18.13 29.77
C GLU A 100 7.38 -17.19 30.37
N GLN A 101 7.63 -15.88 30.33
CA GLN A 101 6.66 -14.87 30.77
C GLN A 101 5.39 -14.85 29.92
N PHE A 102 5.49 -15.02 28.60
CA PHE A 102 4.32 -15.09 27.71
C PHE A 102 3.39 -16.24 28.10
N PHE A 103 3.95 -17.43 28.35
CA PHE A 103 3.16 -18.60 28.76
C PHE A 103 2.59 -18.42 30.18
N LEU A 104 3.38 -17.88 31.11
CA LEU A 104 2.96 -17.60 32.48
C LEU A 104 1.78 -16.62 32.53
N GLN A 105 1.86 -15.50 31.80
CA GLN A 105 0.79 -14.49 31.76
C GLN A 105 -0.52 -15.02 31.18
N ARG A 106 -0.45 -16.01 30.29
CA ARG A 106 -1.62 -16.65 29.69
C ARG A 106 -2.14 -17.85 30.49
N GLY A 107 -1.46 -18.26 31.55
CA GLY A 107 -1.82 -19.45 32.33
C GLY A 107 -1.68 -20.75 31.54
N ILE A 108 -0.82 -20.78 30.52
CA ILE A 108 -0.59 -21.94 29.66
C ILE A 108 0.75 -22.58 30.04
N VAL A 109 0.79 -23.90 30.16
CA VAL A 109 2.05 -24.63 30.38
C VAL A 109 2.86 -24.63 29.09
N MET A 110 4.09 -24.10 29.15
CA MET A 110 5.02 -24.08 28.02
C MET A 110 5.48 -25.51 27.67
N THR A 111 5.34 -25.90 26.41
CA THR A 111 5.92 -27.15 25.89
C THR A 111 7.41 -26.98 25.58
N GLU A 112 8.19 -28.05 25.72
CA GLU A 112 9.66 -28.02 25.61
C GLU A 112 10.16 -27.54 24.24
N ASN A 113 9.42 -27.82 23.17
CA ASN A 113 9.77 -27.35 21.83
C ASN A 113 9.76 -25.81 21.68
N ASN A 114 9.03 -25.06 22.52
CA ASN A 114 9.09 -23.59 22.50
C ASN A 114 10.46 -23.06 22.90
N ARG A 115 11.24 -23.82 23.69
CA ARG A 115 12.61 -23.42 24.06
C ARG A 115 13.52 -23.29 22.84
N LYS A 116 13.24 -24.03 21.76
CA LYS A 116 13.93 -23.91 20.47
C LYS A 116 13.86 -22.48 19.91
N GLN A 117 12.81 -21.72 20.23
CA GLN A 117 12.66 -20.35 19.74
C GLN A 117 13.69 -19.40 20.37
N ALA A 118 14.17 -19.67 21.59
CA ALA A 118 15.20 -18.87 22.26
C ALA A 118 16.62 -19.15 21.75
N LEU A 119 16.82 -20.16 20.90
CA LEU A 119 18.12 -20.45 20.32
C LEU A 119 18.51 -19.39 19.29
N VAL A 120 19.74 -18.91 19.39
CA VAL A 120 20.37 -17.96 18.47
C VAL A 120 21.71 -18.50 18.01
N LEU A 121 22.23 -17.98 16.88
CA LEU A 121 23.58 -18.32 16.43
C LEU A 121 24.60 -17.77 17.42
N SER A 122 25.56 -18.60 17.86
CA SER A 122 26.60 -18.16 18.79
C SER A 122 27.39 -16.98 18.21
N GLY A 123 27.52 -15.91 18.99
CA GLY A 123 28.19 -14.67 18.57
C GLY A 123 27.39 -13.80 17.59
N SER A 124 26.11 -14.09 17.37
CA SER A 124 25.22 -13.23 16.58
C SER A 124 24.76 -11.99 17.37
N HIS A 125 24.42 -10.94 16.63
CA HIS A 125 23.66 -9.81 17.17
C HIS A 125 22.18 -10.19 17.19
N VAL A 126 21.54 -10.11 18.36
CA VAL A 126 20.15 -10.56 18.55
C VAL A 126 19.20 -9.37 18.51
N PHE A 127 18.13 -9.48 17.71
CA PHE A 127 17.05 -8.50 17.65
C PHE A 127 15.87 -8.97 18.49
N SER A 128 15.43 -8.13 19.43
CA SER A 128 14.24 -8.42 20.25
C SER A 128 12.98 -8.56 19.38
N ASN A 129 12.10 -9.49 19.74
CA ASN A 129 10.79 -9.64 19.11
C ASN A 129 9.69 -9.18 20.07
N ASP A 130 9.20 -7.95 19.89
CA ASP A 130 8.16 -7.34 20.73
C ASP A 130 6.75 -7.85 20.45
N PHE A 131 6.55 -8.57 19.35
CA PHE A 131 5.24 -9.02 18.88
C PHE A 131 5.15 -10.53 18.73
N GLY A 132 6.17 -11.25 19.19
CA GLY A 132 6.28 -12.70 19.08
C GLY A 132 7.37 -13.29 19.97
N MET A 133 7.72 -14.55 19.72
CA MET A 133 8.57 -15.34 20.61
C MET A 133 10.00 -15.52 20.08
N ALA A 134 10.14 -15.79 18.78
CA ALA A 134 11.46 -16.04 18.20
C ALA A 134 12.15 -14.71 17.91
N PRO A 135 13.32 -14.42 18.50
CA PRO A 135 14.07 -13.21 18.19
C PRO A 135 14.62 -13.29 16.77
N GLY A 136 14.83 -12.12 16.16
CA GLY A 136 15.66 -12.03 14.96
C GLY A 136 17.14 -12.10 15.33
N MET A 137 18.00 -12.31 14.35
CA MET A 137 19.45 -12.29 14.60
C MET A 137 20.25 -11.95 13.34
N ALA A 138 21.44 -11.41 13.52
CA ALA A 138 22.38 -11.12 12.45
C ALA A 138 23.79 -11.65 12.76
N ILE A 139 24.47 -12.22 11.78
CA ILE A 139 25.85 -12.67 11.90
C ILE A 139 26.64 -12.34 10.64
N ARG A 140 27.87 -11.88 10.82
CA ARG A 140 28.81 -11.66 9.72
C ARG A 140 29.64 -12.93 9.53
N HIS A 141 29.69 -13.43 8.30
CA HIS A 141 30.56 -14.53 7.90
C HIS A 141 31.24 -14.17 6.59
N ASP A 142 32.57 -14.14 6.61
CA ASP A 142 33.40 -13.61 5.52
C ASP A 142 32.94 -12.21 5.06
N SER A 143 32.64 -12.05 3.77
CA SER A 143 32.15 -10.83 3.15
C SER A 143 30.62 -10.71 3.15
N CYS A 144 29.89 -11.63 3.78
CA CYS A 144 28.42 -11.68 3.76
C CYS A 144 27.82 -11.53 5.16
N THR A 145 26.80 -10.68 5.31
CA THR A 145 26.00 -10.58 6.53
C THR A 145 24.73 -11.39 6.35
N PHE A 146 24.44 -12.31 7.27
CA PHE A 146 23.18 -13.03 7.33
C PHE A 146 22.27 -12.38 8.35
N VAL A 147 21.00 -12.15 7.99
CA VAL A 147 19.95 -11.67 8.88
C VAL A 147 18.81 -12.67 8.86
N LEU A 148 18.38 -13.19 10.01
CA LEU A 148 17.29 -14.15 10.14
C LEU A 148 16.12 -13.46 10.85
N LEU A 149 14.95 -13.48 10.22
CA LEU A 149 13.74 -12.81 10.68
C LEU A 149 12.56 -13.78 10.80
N PRO A 150 11.59 -13.50 11.69
CA PRO A 150 10.38 -14.31 11.82
C PRO A 150 9.55 -14.28 10.51
N GLY A 151 8.73 -15.32 10.31
CA GLY A 151 7.85 -15.43 9.14
C GLY A 151 6.63 -14.49 9.20
N PRO A 152 5.88 -14.41 10.31
CA PRO A 152 4.66 -13.59 10.37
C PRO A 152 4.94 -12.09 10.14
N PRO A 153 4.21 -11.42 9.23
CA PRO A 153 4.36 -9.98 8.99
C PRO A 153 4.15 -9.11 10.23
N SER A 154 3.24 -9.52 11.12
CA SER A 154 2.97 -8.83 12.39
C SER A 154 4.16 -8.82 13.36
N GLU A 155 5.12 -9.73 13.17
CA GLU A 155 6.36 -9.79 13.95
C GLU A 155 7.52 -9.16 13.17
N LEU A 156 7.65 -9.50 11.86
CA LEU A 156 8.76 -9.05 11.02
C LEU A 156 8.76 -7.54 10.82
N TYR A 157 7.63 -6.94 10.46
CA TYR A 157 7.59 -5.52 10.06
C TYR A 157 8.05 -4.60 11.19
N PRO A 158 7.48 -4.68 12.43
CA PRO A 158 7.94 -3.83 13.52
C PRO A 158 9.39 -4.14 13.94
N MET A 159 9.84 -5.39 13.86
CA MET A 159 11.23 -5.75 14.17
C MET A 159 12.21 -5.11 13.18
N VAL A 160 11.87 -5.13 11.89
CA VAL A 160 12.70 -4.52 10.85
C VAL A 160 12.81 -3.02 11.07
N ASP A 161 11.68 -2.33 11.20
CA ASP A 161 11.64 -0.88 11.38
C ASP A 161 12.41 -0.45 12.63
N ARG A 162 12.25 -1.17 13.75
CA ARG A 162 12.80 -0.76 15.05
C ARG A 162 14.25 -1.17 15.28
N TYR A 163 14.68 -2.31 14.76
CA TYR A 163 15.97 -2.92 15.12
C TYR A 163 16.86 -3.19 13.91
N VAL A 164 16.32 -3.79 12.86
CA VAL A 164 17.14 -4.23 11.70
C VAL A 164 17.58 -3.04 10.86
N MET A 165 16.71 -2.06 10.61
CA MET A 165 17.05 -0.90 9.78
C MET A 165 18.17 -0.04 10.39
N PRO A 166 18.16 0.28 11.70
CA PRO A 166 19.30 0.91 12.36
C PRO A 166 20.59 0.07 12.21
N TYR A 167 20.53 -1.23 12.48
CA TYR A 167 21.67 -2.13 12.36
C TYR A 167 22.27 -2.16 10.95
N LEU A 168 21.44 -2.25 9.92
CA LEU A 168 21.91 -2.27 8.52
C LEU A 168 22.48 -0.92 8.08
N THR A 169 21.92 0.18 8.57
CA THR A 169 22.42 1.54 8.27
C THR A 169 23.83 1.73 8.82
N ASP A 170 24.11 1.23 10.01
CA ASP A 170 25.44 1.29 10.63
C ASP A 170 26.50 0.46 9.88
N LEU A 171 26.08 -0.52 9.07
CA LEU A 171 26.98 -1.35 8.24
C LEU A 171 27.34 -0.69 6.89
N LEU A 172 26.66 0.39 6.48
CA LEU A 172 26.90 1.01 5.18
C LEU A 172 28.19 1.84 5.18
N PRO A 173 29.12 1.62 4.24
CA PRO A 173 30.42 2.28 4.22
C PRO A 173 30.36 3.78 3.88
N GLU A 174 29.26 4.24 3.26
CA GLU A 174 29.02 5.65 2.98
C GLU A 174 27.66 6.06 3.57
N LYS A 175 27.65 7.13 4.36
CA LYS A 175 26.43 7.77 4.86
C LYS A 175 25.75 8.54 3.72
N GLN A 176 25.32 7.84 2.69
CA GLN A 176 24.47 8.41 1.67
C GLN A 176 23.02 8.32 2.14
N VAL A 177 22.29 9.41 1.98
CA VAL A 177 20.86 9.49 2.24
C VAL A 177 20.12 9.25 0.94
N PHE A 178 19.08 8.42 1.00
CA PHE A 178 18.12 8.25 -0.08
C PHE A 178 16.90 9.06 0.26
N HIS A 179 16.73 10.19 -0.42
CA HIS A 179 15.55 11.03 -0.27
C HIS A 179 14.55 10.66 -1.35
N SER A 180 13.25 10.59 -1.02
CA SER A 180 12.24 10.16 -1.99
C SER A 180 10.95 10.97 -1.93
N HIS A 181 10.44 11.38 -3.09
CA HIS A 181 9.09 11.89 -3.26
C HIS A 181 8.22 10.88 -3.97
N VAL A 182 6.99 10.72 -3.49
CA VAL A 182 6.02 9.79 -4.05
C VAL A 182 4.82 10.59 -4.53
N LEU A 183 4.70 10.74 -5.85
CA LEU A 183 3.59 11.43 -6.49
C LEU A 183 2.46 10.46 -6.79
N ARG A 184 1.23 10.84 -6.42
CA ARG A 184 0.04 9.99 -6.60
C ARG A 184 -0.88 10.54 -7.67
N PHE A 185 -1.23 9.67 -8.62
CA PHE A 185 -2.00 10.04 -9.80
C PHE A 185 -3.33 9.27 -9.84
N TYR A 186 -4.38 9.96 -10.28
CA TYR A 186 -5.66 9.36 -10.60
C TYR A 186 -6.23 9.95 -11.89
N GLY A 187 -6.94 9.12 -12.67
CA GLY A 187 -7.53 9.53 -13.94
C GLY A 187 -6.62 9.40 -15.17
N ILE A 188 -5.40 8.90 -15.00
CA ILE A 188 -4.47 8.53 -16.08
C ILE A 188 -4.01 7.08 -15.91
N GLY A 189 -3.88 6.35 -17.01
CA GLY A 189 -3.34 4.98 -17.01
C GLY A 189 -1.81 4.98 -17.07
N GLU A 190 -1.18 3.86 -16.67
CA GLU A 190 0.28 3.72 -16.61
C GLU A 190 0.96 4.04 -17.94
N SER A 191 0.56 3.39 -19.03
CA SER A 191 1.17 3.61 -20.36
C SER A 191 1.04 5.06 -20.83
N ALA A 192 -0.09 5.73 -20.55
CA ALA A 192 -0.29 7.12 -20.94
C ALA A 192 0.53 8.09 -20.07
N LEU A 193 0.75 7.75 -18.80
CA LEU A 193 1.63 8.52 -17.92
C LEU A 193 3.09 8.38 -18.36
N GLU A 194 3.53 7.16 -18.64
CA GLU A 194 4.88 6.86 -19.12
C GLU A 194 5.16 7.55 -20.45
N GLU A 195 4.25 7.47 -21.43
CA GLU A 195 4.40 8.13 -22.73
C GLU A 195 4.64 9.64 -22.60
N ARG A 196 3.96 10.32 -21.65
CA ARG A 196 4.12 11.76 -21.41
C ARG A 196 5.44 12.13 -20.71
N LEU A 197 6.09 11.16 -20.07
CA LEU A 197 7.29 11.34 -19.25
C LEU A 197 8.50 10.58 -19.77
N LEU A 198 8.39 9.93 -20.93
CA LEU A 198 9.38 8.98 -21.43
C LEU A 198 10.78 9.59 -21.56
N ASP A 199 10.89 10.83 -22.06
CA ASP A 199 12.18 11.52 -22.17
C ASP A 199 12.82 11.85 -20.82
N LEU A 200 12.03 12.06 -19.77
CA LEU A 200 12.57 12.24 -18.41
C LEU A 200 13.03 10.90 -17.84
N ILE A 201 12.27 9.83 -18.09
CA ILE A 201 12.58 8.47 -17.64
C ILE A 201 13.84 7.94 -18.36
N GLU A 202 14.00 8.17 -19.67
CA GLU A 202 15.16 7.70 -20.43
C GLU A 202 16.45 8.47 -20.09
N LYS A 203 16.34 9.75 -19.70
CA LYS A 203 17.48 10.61 -19.35
C LYS A 203 17.79 10.63 -17.85
N GLN A 204 17.05 9.87 -17.05
CA GLN A 204 17.24 9.85 -15.61
C GLN A 204 18.62 9.27 -15.24
N ASP A 205 19.19 9.79 -14.16
CA ASP A 205 20.33 9.19 -13.48
C ASP A 205 20.11 9.34 -11.97
N ASN A 206 20.31 10.55 -11.46
CA ASN A 206 19.98 10.93 -10.10
C ASN A 206 19.23 12.27 -10.10
N PRO A 207 17.94 12.34 -9.74
CA PRO A 207 17.12 11.27 -9.15
C PRO A 207 16.62 10.23 -10.17
N THR A 208 16.29 9.04 -9.69
CA THR A 208 15.56 8.02 -10.47
C THR A 208 14.05 8.27 -10.43
N ILE A 209 13.37 8.03 -11.54
CA ILE A 209 11.92 8.10 -11.75
C ILE A 209 11.39 6.68 -11.99
N ALA A 210 10.63 6.15 -11.03
CA ALA A 210 10.08 4.80 -11.10
C ALA A 210 8.53 4.82 -11.08
N PRO A 211 7.85 4.39 -12.15
CA PRO A 211 6.41 4.17 -12.15
C PRO A 211 6.02 2.87 -11.42
N TYR A 212 4.92 2.96 -10.68
CA TYR A 212 4.28 1.83 -10.03
C TYR A 212 2.77 1.90 -10.24
N ALA A 213 2.18 0.80 -10.70
CA ALA A 213 0.74 0.61 -10.68
C ALA A 213 0.30 0.09 -9.31
N LYS A 214 -0.67 0.75 -8.68
CA LYS A 214 -1.45 0.22 -7.55
C LYS A 214 -2.88 -0.01 -8.00
N GLU A 215 -3.71 -0.60 -7.16
CA GLU A 215 -5.10 -0.92 -7.53
C GLU A 215 -5.88 0.37 -7.88
N PHE A 216 -6.12 0.54 -9.18
CA PHE A 216 -6.80 1.68 -9.82
C PHE A 216 -6.04 3.00 -9.85
N GLU A 217 -4.78 3.06 -9.39
CA GLU A 217 -4.00 4.31 -9.27
C GLU A 217 -2.61 4.12 -9.87
N VAL A 218 -2.00 5.21 -10.30
CA VAL A 218 -0.60 5.22 -10.74
C VAL A 218 0.21 6.05 -9.76
N THR A 219 1.42 5.61 -9.46
CA THR A 219 2.35 6.28 -8.55
C THR A 219 3.68 6.47 -9.28
N LEU A 220 4.31 7.63 -9.09
CA LEU A 220 5.72 7.84 -9.47
C LEU A 220 6.52 8.03 -8.19
N ARG A 221 7.59 7.24 -8.02
CA ARG A 221 8.61 7.50 -7.00
C ARG A 221 9.79 8.21 -7.66
N LEU A 222 10.15 9.35 -7.09
CA LEU A 222 11.38 10.07 -7.38
C LEU A 222 12.33 9.77 -6.23
N THR A 223 13.52 9.23 -6.50
CA THR A 223 14.50 8.91 -5.45
C THR A 223 15.84 9.51 -5.81
N ALA A 224 16.34 10.40 -4.96
CA ALA A 224 17.67 10.97 -5.06
C ALA A 224 18.62 10.32 -4.06
N ARG A 225 19.83 10.06 -4.51
CA ARG A 225 20.95 9.65 -3.68
C ARG A 225 21.86 10.87 -3.44
N ALA A 226 22.05 11.25 -2.18
CA ALA A 226 22.79 12.46 -1.82
C ALA A 226 23.53 12.33 -0.47
N ALA A 227 24.36 13.30 -0.09
CA ALA A 227 25.05 13.26 1.20
C ALA A 227 24.12 13.69 2.35
N THR A 228 23.11 14.52 2.07
CA THR A 228 22.08 14.92 3.03
C THR A 228 20.67 14.88 2.42
N ALA A 229 19.65 14.93 3.27
CA ALA A 229 18.26 14.98 2.81
C ALA A 229 17.97 16.27 2.02
N GLU A 230 18.56 17.40 2.42
CA GLU A 230 18.39 18.70 1.75
C GLU A 230 18.99 18.70 0.33
N GLU A 231 20.15 18.06 0.14
CA GLU A 231 20.72 17.86 -1.18
C GLU A 231 19.85 16.93 -2.04
N GLY A 232 19.30 15.87 -1.45
CA GLY A 232 18.36 14.98 -2.11
C GLY A 232 17.08 15.70 -2.55
N GLU A 233 16.52 16.55 -1.70
CA GLU A 233 15.37 17.42 -2.01
C GLU A 233 15.69 18.33 -3.21
N ALA A 234 16.84 19.01 -3.19
CA ALA A 234 17.26 19.91 -4.25
C ALA A 234 17.43 19.21 -5.62
N LEU A 235 17.77 17.91 -5.62
CA LEU A 235 17.83 17.09 -6.84
C LEU A 235 16.44 16.67 -7.34
N ILE A 236 15.49 16.41 -6.43
CA ILE A 236 14.14 15.95 -6.78
C ILE A 236 13.27 17.08 -7.30
N LEU A 237 13.31 18.26 -6.67
CA LEU A 237 12.37 19.35 -6.94
C LEU A 237 12.27 19.76 -8.42
N PRO A 238 13.37 19.96 -9.18
CA PRO A 238 13.28 20.36 -10.58
C PRO A 238 12.61 19.28 -11.46
N VAL A 239 12.84 18.00 -11.16
CA VAL A 239 12.22 16.87 -11.87
C VAL A 239 10.74 16.79 -11.54
N GLU A 240 10.39 16.95 -10.26
CA GLU A 240 8.99 16.99 -9.83
C GLU A 240 8.21 18.15 -10.47
N GLU A 241 8.78 19.35 -10.54
CA GLU A 241 8.16 20.52 -11.17
C GLU A 241 7.84 20.27 -12.64
N GLU A 242 8.77 19.68 -13.39
CA GLU A 242 8.54 19.34 -14.80
C GLU A 242 7.47 18.24 -14.96
N ILE A 243 7.44 17.23 -14.08
CA ILE A 243 6.37 16.22 -14.06
C ILE A 243 5.02 16.89 -13.79
N ARG A 244 4.93 17.78 -12.79
CA ARG A 244 3.69 18.50 -12.47
C ARG A 244 3.24 19.41 -13.60
N LYS A 245 4.17 20.03 -14.33
CA LYS A 245 3.83 20.83 -15.51
C LYS A 245 3.19 20.01 -16.62
N ARG A 246 3.63 18.76 -16.81
CA ARG A 246 3.15 17.88 -17.89
C ARG A 246 1.87 17.09 -17.54
N VAL A 247 1.74 16.66 -16.29
CA VAL A 247 0.68 15.73 -15.84
C VAL A 247 0.12 16.07 -14.46
N GLY A 248 0.34 17.28 -13.96
CA GLY A 248 -0.09 17.72 -12.63
C GLY A 248 -1.59 17.73 -12.43
N GLU A 249 -2.38 17.82 -13.50
CA GLU A 249 -3.84 17.71 -13.48
C GLU A 249 -4.35 16.38 -12.90
N TYR A 250 -3.54 15.32 -13.02
CA TYR A 250 -3.82 13.99 -12.48
C TYR A 250 -3.27 13.78 -11.07
N VAL A 251 -2.40 14.68 -10.58
CA VAL A 251 -1.78 14.54 -9.25
C VAL A 251 -2.78 14.92 -8.18
N TYR A 252 -3.17 13.93 -7.36
CA TYR A 252 -4.08 14.18 -6.25
C TYR A 252 -3.34 14.39 -4.92
N GLY A 253 -2.14 13.83 -4.74
CA GLY A 253 -1.43 13.91 -3.47
C GLY A 253 0.03 13.44 -3.54
N MET A 254 0.68 13.48 -2.38
CA MET A 254 2.07 13.01 -2.19
C MET A 254 2.17 12.08 -0.98
N GLY A 255 3.16 11.18 -0.99
CA GLY A 255 3.52 10.30 0.12
C GLY A 255 3.20 8.82 -0.11
N GLU A 256 3.84 7.94 0.67
CA GLU A 256 3.71 6.48 0.55
C GLU A 256 2.35 5.96 1.07
N ASP A 257 1.82 6.57 2.12
CA ASP A 257 0.55 6.15 2.73
C ASP A 257 -0.64 7.02 2.31
N SER A 258 -0.42 7.90 1.32
CA SER A 258 -1.42 8.83 0.85
C SER A 258 -2.44 8.13 -0.05
N SER A 259 -3.69 8.16 0.38
CA SER A 259 -4.85 7.69 -0.39
C SER A 259 -5.72 8.87 -0.82
N LEU A 260 -6.44 8.70 -1.93
CA LEU A 260 -7.31 9.75 -2.46
C LEU A 260 -8.37 10.23 -1.44
N HIS A 261 -8.96 9.29 -0.68
CA HIS A 261 -9.94 9.60 0.36
C HIS A 261 -9.30 10.30 1.57
N ALA A 262 -8.09 9.91 1.99
CA ALA A 262 -7.38 10.59 3.06
C ALA A 262 -7.03 12.03 2.70
N VAL A 263 -6.57 12.27 1.46
CA VAL A 263 -6.30 13.62 0.95
C VAL A 263 -7.58 14.46 0.92
N LEU A 264 -8.67 13.94 0.35
CA LEU A 264 -9.95 14.65 0.30
C LEU A 264 -10.44 15.04 1.71
N VAL A 265 -10.45 14.09 2.66
CA VAL A 265 -10.87 14.36 4.04
C VAL A 265 -9.99 15.41 4.70
N SER A 266 -8.67 15.34 4.50
CA SER A 266 -7.73 16.34 5.01
C SER A 266 -8.00 17.73 4.44
N GLU A 267 -8.18 17.85 3.13
CA GLU A 267 -8.41 19.16 2.49
C GLU A 267 -9.76 19.76 2.89
N LEU A 268 -10.82 18.95 2.98
CA LEU A 268 -12.11 19.40 3.50
C LEU A 268 -12.01 19.90 4.95
N LYS A 269 -11.27 19.18 5.81
CA LYS A 269 -11.03 19.60 7.20
C LYS A 269 -10.32 20.95 7.28
N LYS A 270 -9.26 21.14 6.49
CA LYS A 270 -8.50 22.40 6.45
C LYS A 270 -9.37 23.61 6.09
N ARG A 271 -10.39 23.40 5.25
CA ARG A 271 -11.29 24.45 4.79
C ARG A 271 -12.61 24.54 5.57
N ASN A 272 -12.81 23.70 6.58
CA ASN A 272 -14.10 23.53 7.28
C ASN A 272 -15.27 23.26 6.32
N GLU A 273 -15.02 22.53 5.24
CA GLU A 273 -16.01 22.14 4.26
C GLU A 273 -16.51 20.73 4.50
N THR A 274 -17.71 20.43 4.00
CA THR A 274 -18.37 19.14 4.23
C THR A 274 -18.82 18.49 2.93
N ILE A 275 -18.98 17.16 2.95
CA ILE A 275 -19.33 16.37 1.78
C ILE A 275 -20.42 15.33 2.11
N ALA A 276 -21.30 15.08 1.15
CA ALA A 276 -22.33 14.05 1.18
C ALA A 276 -22.34 13.25 -0.13
N CYS A 277 -22.84 12.01 -0.11
CA CYS A 277 -22.89 11.16 -1.31
C CYS A 277 -24.25 10.50 -1.61
N ALA A 278 -24.59 10.38 -2.89
CA ALA A 278 -25.72 9.61 -3.42
C ALA A 278 -25.20 8.48 -4.31
N GLU A 279 -25.42 7.23 -3.89
CA GLU A 279 -24.80 6.07 -4.53
C GLU A 279 -25.84 5.12 -5.10
N SER A 280 -25.73 4.81 -6.39
CA SER A 280 -26.45 3.71 -7.03
C SER A 280 -25.50 2.56 -7.31
N CYS A 281 -24.77 2.56 -8.43
CA CYS A 281 -23.98 1.40 -8.85
C CYS A 281 -22.79 1.06 -7.94
N THR A 282 -22.34 1.99 -7.09
CA THR A 282 -21.25 1.79 -6.11
C THR A 282 -21.73 1.23 -4.78
N GLY A 283 -23.03 1.24 -4.50
CA GLY A 283 -23.63 0.54 -3.36
C GLY A 283 -23.09 0.91 -1.97
N GLY A 284 -22.56 2.12 -1.77
CA GLY A 284 -21.98 2.55 -0.49
C GLY A 284 -20.45 2.59 -0.46
N THR A 285 -19.78 2.25 -1.57
CA THR A 285 -18.31 2.26 -1.65
C THR A 285 -17.73 3.67 -1.52
N VAL A 286 -18.40 4.72 -2.02
CA VAL A 286 -17.93 6.11 -1.84
C VAL A 286 -17.97 6.48 -0.36
N ALA A 287 -19.09 6.22 0.31
CA ALA A 287 -19.23 6.44 1.75
C ALA A 287 -18.17 5.64 2.53
N SER A 288 -17.99 4.35 2.21
CA SER A 288 -17.03 3.47 2.88
C SER A 288 -15.58 3.95 2.72
N LEU A 289 -15.21 4.51 1.57
CA LEU A 289 -13.87 5.07 1.36
C LEU A 289 -13.66 6.36 2.16
N ILE A 290 -14.67 7.21 2.28
CA ILE A 290 -14.57 8.44 3.09
C ILE A 290 -14.48 8.06 4.58
N THR A 291 -15.32 7.14 5.05
CA THR A 291 -15.41 6.78 6.47
C THR A 291 -14.28 5.88 6.95
N SER A 292 -13.50 5.27 6.06
CA SER A 292 -12.27 4.56 6.44
C SER A 292 -11.18 5.49 7.01
N VAL A 293 -11.27 6.80 6.76
CA VAL A 293 -10.33 7.79 7.30
C VAL A 293 -10.73 8.14 8.74
N PRO A 294 -9.83 8.00 9.73
CA PRO A 294 -10.10 8.45 11.09
C PRO A 294 -10.49 9.94 11.17
N GLY A 295 -11.53 10.23 11.95
CA GLY A 295 -12.08 11.57 12.11
C GLY A 295 -12.80 12.11 10.87
N SER A 296 -13.18 11.27 9.92
CA SER A 296 -14.02 11.64 8.75
C SER A 296 -15.39 12.20 9.14
N SER A 297 -15.89 11.90 10.35
CA SER A 297 -17.15 12.44 10.89
C SER A 297 -17.19 13.97 10.99
N SER A 298 -16.05 14.65 10.99
CA SER A 298 -16.02 16.12 10.99
C SER A 298 -16.31 16.74 9.62
N VAL A 299 -16.27 15.96 8.53
CA VAL A 299 -16.47 16.45 7.15
C VAL A 299 -17.55 15.69 6.39
N PHE A 300 -17.81 14.43 6.71
CA PHE A 300 -18.80 13.62 6.01
C PHE A 300 -20.18 13.73 6.67
N GLN A 301 -21.15 14.36 5.99
CA GLN A 301 -22.52 14.54 6.50
C GLN A 301 -23.38 13.27 6.38
N GLY A 302 -22.91 12.28 5.62
CA GLY A 302 -23.62 11.03 5.36
C GLY A 302 -23.88 10.81 3.88
N GLY A 303 -24.67 9.78 3.59
CA GLY A 303 -25.01 9.45 2.22
C GLY A 303 -26.27 8.63 2.08
N VAL A 304 -26.78 8.57 0.86
CA VAL A 304 -27.98 7.82 0.49
C VAL A 304 -27.62 6.80 -0.58
N VAL A 305 -27.75 5.51 -0.24
CA VAL A 305 -27.65 4.44 -1.22
C VAL A 305 -29.00 4.30 -1.94
N CYS A 306 -29.14 5.01 -3.06
CA CYS A 306 -30.35 5.08 -3.88
C CYS A 306 -30.35 4.00 -4.98
N TYR A 307 -30.31 2.74 -4.54
CA TYR A 307 -30.10 1.59 -5.44
C TYR A 307 -31.25 1.36 -6.44
N THR A 308 -32.48 1.76 -6.09
CA THR A 308 -33.68 1.65 -6.96
C THR A 308 -34.20 3.02 -7.38
N ASN A 309 -35.00 3.06 -8.45
CA ASN A 309 -35.65 4.30 -8.93
C ASN A 309 -36.60 4.89 -7.89
N ASP A 310 -37.35 4.06 -7.16
CA ASP A 310 -38.17 4.49 -6.02
C ASP A 310 -37.36 5.27 -4.99
N VAL A 311 -36.19 4.74 -4.59
CA VAL A 311 -35.35 5.42 -3.59
C VAL A 311 -34.76 6.72 -4.15
N LYS A 312 -34.38 6.77 -5.43
CA LYS A 312 -33.94 8.01 -6.09
C LYS A 312 -35.03 9.08 -6.06
N ASN A 313 -36.26 8.70 -6.37
CA ASN A 313 -37.39 9.62 -6.35
C ASN A 313 -37.77 10.04 -4.93
N ARG A 314 -38.03 9.09 -4.03
CA ARG A 314 -38.57 9.34 -2.69
C ARG A 314 -37.61 10.02 -1.74
N LEU A 315 -36.31 9.68 -1.79
CA LEU A 315 -35.33 10.22 -0.85
C LEU A 315 -34.55 11.40 -1.42
N LEU A 316 -34.31 11.42 -2.73
CA LEU A 316 -33.47 12.42 -3.39
C LEU A 316 -34.22 13.20 -4.47
N ASP A 317 -35.55 13.21 -4.44
CA ASP A 317 -36.44 14.03 -5.28
C ASP A 317 -36.12 13.99 -6.78
N VAL A 318 -35.57 12.87 -7.30
CA VAL A 318 -35.34 12.72 -8.74
C VAL A 318 -36.70 12.50 -9.41
N PRO A 319 -37.15 13.39 -10.32
CA PRO A 319 -38.48 13.28 -10.92
C PRO A 319 -38.68 11.96 -11.68
N GLU A 320 -39.87 11.37 -11.57
CA GLU A 320 -40.22 10.16 -12.32
C GLU A 320 -40.08 10.35 -13.84
N GLU A 321 -40.40 11.55 -14.33
CA GLU A 321 -40.23 11.91 -15.73
C GLU A 321 -38.78 11.67 -16.20
N VAL A 322 -37.79 12.21 -15.48
CA VAL A 322 -36.36 12.02 -15.78
C VAL A 322 -35.95 10.54 -15.73
N LEU A 323 -36.44 9.79 -14.74
CA LEU A 323 -36.14 8.37 -14.60
C LEU A 323 -36.75 7.53 -15.73
N ASN A 324 -37.87 7.97 -16.31
CA ASN A 324 -38.55 7.30 -17.41
C ASN A 324 -37.99 7.70 -18.79
N THR A 325 -37.59 8.97 -18.97
CA THR A 325 -37.08 9.50 -20.25
C THR A 325 -35.58 9.25 -20.43
N ASP A 326 -34.77 9.70 -19.47
CA ASP A 326 -33.31 9.65 -19.55
C ASP A 326 -32.77 8.34 -18.96
N GLY A 327 -33.53 7.75 -18.03
CA GLY A 327 -33.14 6.56 -17.28
C GLY A 327 -32.25 6.89 -16.09
N ALA A 328 -32.12 5.93 -15.16
CA ALA A 328 -31.34 6.08 -13.94
C ALA A 328 -29.85 6.25 -14.24
N VAL A 329 -29.36 5.72 -15.37
CA VAL A 329 -27.97 5.85 -15.81
C VAL A 329 -27.84 6.99 -16.82
N SER A 330 -27.98 8.23 -16.37
CA SER A 330 -27.95 9.41 -17.24
C SER A 330 -27.20 10.58 -16.60
N ARG A 331 -26.75 11.51 -17.46
CA ARG A 331 -26.15 12.77 -17.03
C ARG A 331 -27.10 13.56 -16.11
N GLN A 332 -28.37 13.64 -16.48
CA GLN A 332 -29.39 14.40 -15.75
C GLN A 332 -29.71 13.76 -14.39
N THR A 333 -29.82 12.43 -14.32
CA THR A 333 -29.99 11.75 -13.02
C THR A 333 -28.78 11.96 -12.12
N ALA A 334 -27.55 11.85 -12.64
CA ALA A 334 -26.36 12.11 -11.83
C ALA A 334 -26.32 13.55 -11.28
N GLN A 335 -26.67 14.55 -12.11
CA GLN A 335 -26.75 15.95 -11.68
C GLN A 335 -27.72 16.11 -10.50
N LEU A 336 -28.98 15.68 -10.68
CA LEU A 336 -30.03 15.83 -9.66
C LEU A 336 -29.67 15.11 -8.36
N LEU A 337 -29.11 13.90 -8.45
CA LEU A 337 -28.66 13.16 -7.28
C LEU A 337 -27.60 13.93 -6.47
N ALA A 338 -26.64 14.57 -7.16
CA ALA A 338 -25.57 15.31 -6.50
C ALA A 338 -26.11 16.60 -5.84
N GLU A 339 -26.96 17.35 -6.56
CA GLU A 339 -27.59 18.57 -6.06
C GLU A 339 -28.50 18.30 -4.86
N ASN A 340 -29.36 17.27 -4.97
CA ASN A 340 -30.36 16.97 -3.96
C ASN A 340 -29.74 16.35 -2.71
N VAL A 341 -28.70 15.52 -2.83
CA VAL A 341 -28.01 14.98 -1.65
C VAL A 341 -27.23 16.06 -0.89
N ARG A 342 -26.60 17.00 -1.62
CA ARG A 342 -25.96 18.18 -1.02
C ARG A 342 -26.97 18.96 -0.20
N ALA A 343 -28.11 19.30 -0.82
CA ALA A 343 -29.13 20.14 -0.20
C ALA A 343 -29.78 19.45 1.02
N LYS A 344 -30.19 18.18 0.89
CA LYS A 344 -30.88 17.45 1.97
C LYS A 344 -30.00 17.16 3.19
N LEU A 345 -28.70 16.95 2.99
CA LEU A 345 -27.75 16.70 4.07
C LEU A 345 -26.98 17.95 4.51
N GLY A 346 -27.29 19.12 3.94
CA GLY A 346 -26.65 20.39 4.33
C GLY A 346 -25.13 20.39 4.13
N ALA A 347 -24.63 19.69 3.10
CA ALA A 347 -23.20 19.58 2.84
C ALA A 347 -22.70 20.71 1.92
N THR A 348 -21.42 21.07 2.01
CA THR A 348 -20.78 21.99 1.05
C THR A 348 -20.73 21.38 -0.35
N TYR A 349 -20.43 20.08 -0.44
CA TYR A 349 -20.36 19.31 -1.68
C TYR A 349 -21.30 18.11 -1.63
N GLY A 350 -22.01 17.85 -2.73
CA GLY A 350 -22.73 16.61 -2.98
C GLY A 350 -22.11 15.85 -4.14
N VAL A 351 -21.91 14.56 -3.96
CA VAL A 351 -21.33 13.67 -4.97
C VAL A 351 -22.34 12.57 -5.31
N SER A 352 -22.52 12.28 -6.59
CA SER A 352 -23.38 11.18 -7.03
C SER A 352 -22.66 10.21 -7.93
N VAL A 353 -23.07 8.94 -7.88
CA VAL A 353 -22.59 7.91 -8.80
C VAL A 353 -23.74 7.02 -9.26
N THR A 354 -24.00 7.01 -10.57
CA THR A 354 -24.97 6.13 -11.23
C THR A 354 -24.40 5.55 -12.51
N GLY A 355 -24.68 4.28 -12.81
CA GLY A 355 -23.94 3.56 -13.84
C GLY A 355 -24.30 2.10 -13.99
N VAL A 356 -23.70 1.44 -14.98
CA VAL A 356 -23.83 0.01 -15.24
C VAL A 356 -22.54 -0.70 -14.82
N ALA A 357 -22.54 -1.29 -13.62
CA ALA A 357 -21.37 -2.04 -13.13
C ALA A 357 -21.25 -3.46 -13.74
N GLY A 358 -22.30 -3.97 -14.40
CA GLY A 358 -22.32 -5.31 -14.99
C GLY A 358 -22.68 -6.43 -13.99
N PRO A 359 -22.71 -7.70 -14.45
CA PRO A 359 -22.16 -8.16 -15.74
C PRO A 359 -23.04 -7.86 -16.96
N ASP A 360 -24.33 -7.56 -16.76
CA ASP A 360 -25.28 -7.30 -17.85
C ASP A 360 -25.44 -5.80 -18.15
N PRO A 361 -25.78 -5.43 -19.40
CA PRO A 361 -26.22 -4.08 -19.72
C PRO A 361 -27.54 -3.73 -18.98
N SER A 362 -27.82 -2.44 -18.82
CA SER A 362 -29.04 -1.95 -18.17
C SER A 362 -29.58 -0.74 -18.93
N GLU A 363 -30.90 -0.63 -19.10
CA GLU A 363 -31.55 0.46 -19.85
C GLU A 363 -30.98 0.62 -21.28
N GLY A 364 -30.56 -0.48 -21.93
CA GLY A 364 -29.88 -0.45 -23.23
C GLY A 364 -28.45 0.13 -23.21
N LYS A 365 -27.92 0.47 -22.03
CA LYS A 365 -26.59 1.06 -21.85
C LYS A 365 -25.55 -0.01 -21.53
N PRO A 366 -24.32 0.10 -22.07
CA PRO A 366 -23.30 -0.92 -21.91
C PRO A 366 -22.70 -0.93 -20.50
N VAL A 367 -22.18 -2.09 -20.09
CA VAL A 367 -21.35 -2.22 -18.90
C VAL A 367 -20.17 -1.26 -18.95
N GLY A 368 -19.87 -0.64 -17.81
CA GLY A 368 -18.79 0.33 -17.69
C GLY A 368 -19.21 1.79 -17.91
N LEU A 369 -20.42 2.06 -18.43
CA LEU A 369 -20.95 3.42 -18.47
C LEU A 369 -21.30 3.88 -17.06
N VAL A 370 -20.63 4.94 -16.59
CA VAL A 370 -20.89 5.55 -15.28
C VAL A 370 -20.94 7.07 -15.44
N TYR A 371 -21.89 7.71 -14.76
CA TYR A 371 -21.96 9.15 -14.58
C TYR A 371 -21.63 9.49 -13.13
N VAL A 372 -20.78 10.48 -12.95
CA VAL A 372 -20.41 11.06 -11.66
C VAL A 372 -20.83 12.52 -11.65
N GLY A 373 -21.72 12.89 -10.74
CA GLY A 373 -22.13 14.29 -10.53
C GLY A 373 -21.46 14.88 -9.29
N ILE A 374 -20.97 16.12 -9.38
CA ILE A 374 -20.40 16.88 -8.26
C ILE A 374 -21.09 18.24 -8.22
N ALA A 375 -21.80 18.50 -7.12
CA ALA A 375 -22.49 19.76 -6.87
C ALA A 375 -21.79 20.49 -5.72
N GLY A 376 -21.33 21.72 -5.93
CA GLY A 376 -20.71 22.57 -4.91
C GLY A 376 -21.57 23.78 -4.61
N GLU A 377 -21.62 24.22 -3.35
CA GLU A 377 -22.36 25.42 -2.97
C GLU A 377 -21.90 26.64 -3.77
N GLY A 378 -22.85 27.33 -4.43
CA GLY A 378 -22.55 28.51 -5.25
C GLY A 378 -21.82 28.22 -6.57
N MET A 379 -21.62 26.95 -6.93
CA MET A 379 -20.93 26.54 -8.16
C MET A 379 -21.88 25.78 -9.11
N PRO A 380 -21.68 25.88 -10.44
CA PRO A 380 -22.35 25.01 -11.38
C PRO A 380 -22.06 23.53 -11.09
N THR A 381 -23.08 22.68 -11.18
CA THR A 381 -22.91 21.23 -11.02
C THR A 381 -22.13 20.65 -12.20
N VAL A 382 -21.09 19.87 -11.91
CA VAL A 382 -20.28 19.19 -12.92
C VAL A 382 -20.71 17.74 -13.03
N VAL A 383 -20.92 17.25 -14.25
CA VAL A 383 -21.16 15.82 -14.49
C VAL A 383 -20.12 15.26 -15.46
N LYS A 384 -19.45 14.19 -15.03
CA LYS A 384 -18.45 13.46 -15.82
C LYS A 384 -19.03 12.13 -16.27
N GLU A 385 -18.88 11.84 -17.55
CA GLU A 385 -19.18 10.52 -18.11
C GLU A 385 -17.90 9.69 -18.14
N LEU A 386 -17.99 8.44 -17.71
CA LEU A 386 -16.88 7.50 -17.64
C LEU A 386 -17.23 6.23 -18.43
N ARG A 387 -16.21 5.69 -19.11
CA ARG A 387 -16.25 4.40 -19.80
C ARG A 387 -15.22 3.48 -19.16
N LEU A 388 -15.64 2.76 -18.12
CA LEU A 388 -14.77 1.95 -17.28
C LEU A 388 -14.71 0.51 -17.76
N ALA A 389 -13.50 -0.04 -17.87
CA ALA A 389 -13.28 -1.44 -18.19
C ALA A 389 -13.07 -2.28 -16.92
N GLY A 390 -13.39 -3.58 -17.01
CA GLY A 390 -13.15 -4.57 -15.97
C GLY A 390 -14.40 -5.29 -15.50
N ARG A 391 -14.22 -6.19 -14.53
CA ARG A 391 -15.34 -6.86 -13.86
C ARG A 391 -16.06 -5.89 -12.92
N ARG A 392 -17.26 -6.27 -12.47
CA ARG A 392 -18.13 -5.47 -11.60
C ARG A 392 -17.39 -4.75 -10.46
N GLN A 393 -16.59 -5.47 -9.68
CA GLN A 393 -15.86 -4.88 -8.55
C GLN A 393 -14.84 -3.81 -8.98
N ALA A 394 -14.16 -4.01 -10.11
CA ALA A 394 -13.23 -3.02 -10.64
C ALA A 394 -13.96 -1.76 -11.13
N ILE A 395 -15.12 -1.91 -11.77
CA ILE A 395 -15.94 -0.76 -12.20
C ILE A 395 -16.44 0.02 -10.97
N VAL A 396 -16.94 -0.68 -9.94
CA VAL A 396 -17.38 -0.06 -8.68
C VAL A 396 -16.24 0.72 -8.01
N GLY A 397 -15.08 0.08 -7.81
CA GLY A 397 -13.93 0.72 -7.17
C GLY A 397 -13.42 1.94 -7.93
N ARG A 398 -13.29 1.83 -9.27
CA ARG A 398 -12.86 2.95 -10.12
C ARG A 398 -13.86 4.10 -10.11
N ALA A 399 -15.15 3.81 -10.21
CA ALA A 399 -16.21 4.82 -10.18
C ALA A 399 -16.21 5.58 -8.85
N ALA A 400 -16.07 4.86 -7.72
CA ALA A 400 -16.01 5.49 -6.41
C ALA A 400 -14.79 6.40 -6.26
N LYS A 401 -13.60 5.95 -6.69
CA LYS A 401 -12.40 6.80 -6.68
C LYS A 401 -12.50 7.99 -7.64
N PHE A 402 -13.08 7.85 -8.83
CA PHE A 402 -13.33 8.99 -9.72
C PHE A 402 -14.23 10.05 -9.07
N ALA A 403 -15.25 9.60 -8.33
CA ALA A 403 -16.13 10.49 -7.57
C ALA A 403 -15.37 11.32 -6.53
N LEU A 404 -14.46 10.70 -5.78
CA LEU A 404 -13.60 11.41 -4.83
C LEU A 404 -12.59 12.34 -5.54
N PHE A 405 -12.05 11.91 -6.66
CA PHE A 405 -11.07 12.68 -7.44
C PHE A 405 -11.68 13.96 -8.01
N TYR A 406 -12.87 13.86 -8.60
CA TYR A 406 -13.56 15.04 -9.13
C TYR A 406 -14.06 15.97 -8.02
N ALA A 407 -14.47 15.43 -6.86
CA ALA A 407 -14.77 16.27 -5.70
C ALA A 407 -13.54 17.06 -5.23
N LEU A 408 -12.37 16.41 -5.15
CA LEU A 408 -11.11 17.06 -4.81
C LEU A 408 -10.69 18.11 -5.85
N GLN A 409 -10.88 17.86 -7.14
CA GLN A 409 -10.59 18.83 -8.19
C GLN A 409 -11.51 20.06 -8.09
N MET A 410 -12.83 19.85 -7.93
CA MET A 410 -13.79 20.95 -7.79
C MET A 410 -13.48 21.83 -6.56
N GLN A 411 -13.03 21.21 -5.47
CA GLN A 411 -12.59 21.95 -4.28
C GLN A 411 -11.42 22.90 -4.56
N LYS A 412 -10.46 22.50 -5.42
CA LYS A 412 -9.29 23.33 -5.78
C LYS A 412 -9.66 24.53 -6.66
N GLU A 413 -10.80 24.49 -7.34
CA GLU A 413 -11.30 25.58 -8.19
C GLU A 413 -12.02 26.68 -7.40
N ARG A 414 -12.32 26.44 -6.11
CA ARG A 414 -12.88 27.40 -5.16
C ARG A 414 -11.78 28.07 -4.35
#